data_AF-A0A0T0M8J7-F1
#
_entry.id   AF-A0A0T0M8J7-F1
#
_cell.length_a   1.000
_cell.length_b   1.000
_cell.length_c   1.000
_cell.angle_alpha   90.00
_cell.angle_beta   90.00
_cell.angle_gamma   90.00
#
_symmetry.space_group_name_H-M   'P 1'
#
loop_
_entity.id
_entity.type
_entity.pdbx_description
1 polymer ?
#
loop_
_entity_poly.entity_id
_entity_poly.type
_entity_poly.pdbx_seq_one_letter_code
_entity_poly.pdbx_strand_id
1 'polypeptide(L)' 'MVKDIKVASNLWMKESGLFDEFEGWQEGYGAFTISVREKVTLINYIKNQKEHHKKETFMEEFKRLLNENGIKFEGEII' A
#
# COMPACT_ATOMS: atom_id res chain seq x y z
N MET A 1 7.02 10.70 -8.73
CA MET A 1 7.09 9.24 -8.93
C MET A 1 5.78 8.54 -8.61
N VAL A 2 5.39 8.35 -7.33
CA VAL A 2 4.14 7.60 -6.99
C VAL A 2 2.88 8.25 -7.57
N LYS A 3 2.79 9.59 -7.49
CA LYS A 3 1.72 10.36 -8.16
C LYS A 3 1.64 10.05 -9.65
N ASP A 4 2.76 10.06 -10.35
CA ASP A 4 2.82 9.86 -11.81
C ASP A 4 2.39 8.43 -12.16
N ILE A 5 2.81 7.44 -11.37
CA ILE A 5 2.37 6.05 -11.52
C ILE A 5 0.84 5.96 -11.34
N LYS A 6 0.28 6.56 -10.28
CA LYS A 6 -1.17 6.55 -10.01
C LYS A 6 -1.94 7.25 -11.13
N VAL A 7 -1.44 8.35 -11.69
CA VAL A 7 -2.08 9.07 -12.79
C VAL A 7 -2.07 8.23 -14.07
N ALA A 8 -0.90 7.73 -14.47
CA ALA A 8 -0.76 6.94 -15.69
C ALA A 8 -1.57 5.65 -15.64
N SER A 9 -1.54 4.93 -14.51
CA SER A 9 -2.31 3.70 -14.36
C SER A 9 -3.81 3.94 -14.23
N ASN A 10 -4.25 5.05 -13.63
CA ASN A 10 -5.68 5.39 -13.56
C ASN A 10 -6.26 5.58 -14.97
N LEU A 11 -5.56 6.32 -15.83
CA LEU A 11 -5.97 6.51 -17.23
C LEU A 11 -6.08 5.16 -17.95
N TRP A 12 -5.02 4.34 -17.88
CA TRP A 12 -5.01 3.03 -18.51
C TRP A 12 -6.12 2.11 -17.99
N MET A 13 -6.35 2.05 -16.67
CA MET A 13 -7.40 1.21 -16.09
C MET A 13 -8.78 1.60 -16.61
N LYS A 14 -9.08 2.90 -16.67
CA LYS A 14 -10.35 3.43 -17.19
C LYS A 14 -10.53 3.18 -18.68
N GLU A 15 -9.46 3.27 -19.47
CA GLU A 15 -9.51 3.06 -20.92
C GLU A 15 -9.53 1.56 -21.31
N SER A 16 -8.99 0.69 -20.45
CA SER A 16 -8.85 -0.75 -20.77
C SER A 16 -10.19 -1.49 -20.89
N GLY A 17 -11.26 -1.02 -20.25
CA GLY A 17 -12.53 -1.73 -20.15
C GLY A 17 -12.45 -3.07 -19.38
N LEU A 18 -11.39 -3.29 -18.61
CA LEU A 18 -11.16 -4.52 -17.83
C LEU A 18 -11.58 -4.39 -16.35
N PHE A 19 -11.88 -3.18 -15.90
CA PHE A 19 -12.06 -2.86 -14.48
C PHE A 19 -13.26 -1.95 -14.25
N ASP A 20 -14.46 -2.51 -14.45
CA ASP A 20 -15.72 -1.74 -14.38
C ASP A 20 -16.00 -1.13 -12.99
N GLU A 21 -15.49 -1.75 -11.92
CA GLU A 21 -15.64 -1.26 -10.54
C GLU A 21 -14.54 -0.27 -10.11
N PHE A 22 -13.58 0.05 -10.98
CA PHE A 22 -12.46 0.92 -10.62
C PHE A 22 -12.83 2.41 -10.71
N GLU A 23 -13.08 3.03 -9.56
CA GLU A 23 -13.39 4.47 -9.48
C GLU A 23 -12.11 5.33 -9.43
N GLY A 24 -11.03 4.77 -8.90
CA GLY A 24 -9.74 5.42 -8.80
C GLY A 24 -8.86 4.81 -7.72
N TRP A 25 -7.63 5.30 -7.64
CA TRP A 25 -6.77 4.98 -6.50
C TRP A 25 -7.18 5.86 -5.30
N GLN A 26 -7.04 5.31 -4.09
CA GLN A 26 -7.07 6.05 -2.82
C GLN A 26 -6.27 7.36 -2.92
N GLU A 27 -6.62 8.44 -2.20
CA GLU A 27 -5.91 9.73 -2.33
C GLU A 27 -4.43 9.63 -1.89
N GLY A 28 -4.21 9.07 -0.70
CA GLY A 28 -2.90 8.95 -0.06
C GLY A 28 -2.03 7.79 -0.56
N TYR A 29 -0.82 7.71 -0.02
CA TYR A 29 0.02 6.51 -0.09
C TYR A 29 1.04 6.51 1.06
N GLY A 30 1.42 5.31 1.52
CA GLY A 30 2.55 5.12 2.43
C GLY A 30 3.83 4.83 1.65
N ALA A 31 4.94 5.44 2.05
CA ALA A 31 6.26 5.14 1.51
C ALA A 31 7.27 5.00 2.64
N PHE A 32 7.86 3.81 2.77
CA PHE A 32 8.81 3.47 3.80
C PHE A 32 10.14 3.07 3.17
N THR A 33 11.24 3.53 3.75
CA THR A 33 12.59 3.17 3.29
C THR A 33 13.04 1.91 4.00
N ILE A 34 13.60 0.96 3.26
CA ILE A 34 14.17 -0.27 3.82
C ILE A 34 15.65 -0.40 3.47
N SER A 35 16.39 -1.14 4.28
CA SER A 35 17.77 -1.50 3.95
C SER A 35 17.80 -2.65 2.94
N VAL A 36 18.91 -2.75 2.19
CA VAL A 36 19.13 -3.86 1.24
C VAL A 36 19.08 -5.24 1.93
N ARG A 37 19.47 -5.30 3.21
CA ARG A 37 19.47 -6.53 4.01
C ARG A 37 18.06 -7.07 4.24
N GLU A 38 17.06 -6.20 4.29
CA GLU A 38 15.66 -6.55 4.52
C GLU A 38 14.94 -7.00 3.25
N LYS A 39 15.58 -6.90 2.08
CA LYS A 39 14.97 -7.21 0.77
C LYS A 39 14.32 -8.59 0.72
N VAL A 40 15.01 -9.62 1.20
CA VAL A 40 14.49 -11.01 1.16
C VAL A 40 13.27 -11.15 2.07
N THR A 41 13.34 -10.56 3.27
CA THR A 41 12.23 -10.53 4.23
C THR A 41 11.02 -9.80 3.64
N LEU A 42 11.22 -8.62 3.03
CA LEU A 42 10.15 -7.84 2.42
C LEU A 42 9.48 -8.58 1.26
N ILE A 43 10.26 -9.24 0.40
CA ILE A 43 9.71 -10.07 -0.70
C ILE A 43 8.81 -11.17 -0.13
N ASN A 44 9.26 -11.86 0.91
CA ASN A 44 8.48 -12.93 1.53
C ASN A 44 7.23 -12.40 2.23
N TYR A 45 7.32 -11.23 2.87
CA TYR A 45 6.17 -10.57 3.46
C TYR A 45 5.11 -10.23 2.41
N ILE A 46 5.48 -9.59 1.28
CA ILE A 46 4.55 -9.26 0.19
C ILE A 46 3.88 -10.52 -0.39
N LYS A 47 4.65 -11.59 -0.61
CA LYS A 47 4.12 -12.86 -1.13
C LYS A 47 3.04 -13.48 -0.24
N ASN A 48 3.13 -13.27 1.07
CA ASN A 48 2.23 -13.87 2.06
C ASN A 48 1.10 -12.91 2.51
N GLN A 49 0.97 -11.72 1.90
CA GLN A 49 0.00 -10.70 2.36
C GLN A 49 -1.44 -11.22 2.42
N LYS A 50 -1.87 -12.04 1.45
CA LYS A 50 -3.22 -12.60 1.45
C LYS A 50 -3.53 -13.46 2.68
N GLU A 51 -2.54 -14.21 3.19
CA GLU A 51 -2.71 -15.01 4.40
C GLU A 51 -2.54 -14.17 5.67
N HIS A 52 -1.66 -13.17 5.62
CA HIS A 52 -1.47 -12.21 6.70
C HIS A 52 -2.74 -11.41 6.99
N HIS A 53 -3.40 -10.88 5.95
CA HIS A 53 -4.64 -10.10 6.06
C HIS A 53 -5.88 -10.91 6.48
N LYS A 54 -5.76 -12.23 6.66
CA LYS A 54 -6.77 -13.03 7.37
C LYS A 54 -6.68 -12.89 8.89
N LYS A 55 -5.55 -12.37 9.40
CA LYS A 55 -5.22 -12.30 10.83
C LYS A 55 -5.00 -10.89 11.33
N GLU A 56 -4.51 -9.99 10.47
CA GLU A 56 -4.25 -8.58 10.78
C GLU A 56 -4.99 -7.71 9.77
N THR A 57 -5.77 -6.74 10.25
CA THR A 57 -6.49 -5.81 9.37
C THR A 57 -5.54 -4.78 8.79
N PHE A 58 -5.93 -4.18 7.66
CA PHE A 58 -5.15 -3.10 7.03
C PHE A 58 -4.81 -1.97 8.01
N MET A 59 -5.76 -1.56 8.86
CA MET A 59 -5.56 -0.46 9.80
C MET A 59 -4.57 -0.80 10.92
N GLU A 60 -4.59 -2.04 11.41
CA GLU A 60 -3.60 -2.53 12.39
C GLU A 60 -2.20 -2.55 11.77
N GLU A 61 -2.09 -3.13 10.58
CA GLU A 61 -0.83 -3.22 9.84
C GLU A 61 -0.25 -1.84 9.53
N PHE A 62 -1.09 -0.91 9.06
CA PHE A 62 -0.66 0.45 8.74
C PHE A 62 -0.15 1.19 9.98
N LYS A 63 -0.87 1.11 11.11
CA LYS A 63 -0.41 1.70 12.38
C LYS A 63 0.90 1.09 12.84
N ARG A 64 1.06 -0.23 12.70
CA ARG A 64 2.32 -0.92 13.03
C ARG A 64 3.47 -0.41 12.16
N LEU A 65 3.29 -0.31 10.85
CA LEU A 65 4.30 0.21 9.92
C LEU A 65 4.69 1.67 10.24
N LEU A 66 3.72 2.52 10.58
CA LEU A 66 3.99 3.90 11.00
C LEU A 66 4.82 3.93 12.29
N ASN A 67 4.44 3.14 13.28
CA ASN A 67 5.15 3.07 14.56
C ASN A 67 6.59 2.54 14.41
N GLU A 68 6.79 1.49 13.61
CA GLU A 68 8.13 0.95 13.29
C GLU A 68 9.05 1.99 12.63
N ASN A 69 8.46 2.96 11.92
CA ASN A 69 9.17 4.05 11.27
C ASN A 69 9.16 5.35 12.08
N GLY A 70 8.72 5.32 13.34
CA GLY A 70 8.71 6.47 14.25
C GLY A 70 7.72 7.58 13.88
N ILE A 71 6.71 7.28 13.05
CA ILE A 71 5.70 8.25 12.61
C ILE A 71 4.52 8.18 13.57
N LYS A 72 4.24 9.29 14.27
CA LYS A 72 3.03 9.41 15.10
C LYS A 72 1.80 9.52 14.21
N PHE A 73 0.77 8.73 14.54
CA PHE A 73 -0.51 8.72 13.86
C PHE A 73 -1.62 9.06 14.84
N GLU A 74 -2.25 10.22 14.68
CA GLU A 74 -3.31 10.74 15.56
C GLU A 74 -4.66 10.89 14.83
N GLY A 75 -4.78 10.39 13.59
CA GLY A 75 -5.96 10.58 12.74
C GLY A 75 -6.75 9.30 12.44
N GLU A 76 -7.81 9.46 11.64
CA GLU A 76 -8.49 8.39 10.93
C GLU A 76 -8.09 8.43 9.46
N ILE A 77 -7.98 7.27 8.81
CA ILE A 77 -7.78 7.19 7.36
C ILE A 77 -9.18 7.18 6.75
N ILE A 78 -9.46 8.16 5.88
CA ILE A 78 -10.70 8.28 5.10
C ILE A 78 -10.52 7.55 3.77
#